data_AF-A0A382FPZ7-F1
#
_entry.id   AF-A0A382FPZ7-F1
#
_cell.length_a   1.000
_cell.length_b   1.000
_cell.length_c   1.000
_cell.angle_alpha   90.00
_cell.angle_beta   90.00
_cell.angle_gamma   90.00
#
_symmetry.space_group_name_H-M   'P 1'
#
loop_
_entity.id
_entity.type
_entity.pdbx_description
1 polymer ?
#
loop_
_entity_poly.entity_id
_entity_poly.type
_entity_poly.pdbx_seq_one_letter_code
_entity_poly.pdbx_strand_id
1 'polypeptide(L)'
;MSYRTYIYFLVIQIFVLLCLSLDTVKIRWQLSQEFENQEYLKITLNKLLEINLHLKTEHYHLNSPAKIERHAKENLGMIEIKKDYLIVYEN
;
A
#
# COMPACT_ATOMS: atom_id res chain seq x y z
N MET A 1 -29.23 -39.98 -39.58
CA MET A 1 -28.70 -38.62 -39.87
C MET A 1 -27.95 -38.67 -41.18
N SER A 2 -28.22 -37.75 -42.11
CA SER A 2 -27.58 -37.75 -43.44
C SER A 2 -26.15 -37.21 -43.37
N TYR A 3 -25.25 -37.61 -44.27
CA TYR A 3 -23.84 -37.18 -44.28
C TYR A 3 -23.70 -35.64 -44.23
N ARG A 4 -24.64 -34.91 -44.84
CA ARG A 4 -24.71 -33.45 -44.82
C ARG A 4 -24.83 -32.89 -43.41
N THR A 5 -25.65 -33.49 -42.54
CA THR A 5 -25.81 -33.06 -41.15
C THR A 5 -24.53 -33.22 -40.32
N TYR A 6 -23.71 -34.23 -40.63
CA TYR A 6 -22.43 -34.43 -39.95
C TYR A 6 -21.39 -33.36 -40.35
N ILE A 7 -21.36 -32.97 -41.63
CA ILE A 7 -20.48 -31.90 -42.12
C ILE A 7 -20.84 -30.56 -41.44
N TYR A 8 -22.13 -30.22 -41.34
CA TYR A 8 -22.56 -29.01 -40.62
C TYR A 8 -22.15 -29.03 -39.15
N PHE A 9 -22.26 -30.18 -38.48
CA PHE A 9 -21.81 -30.33 -37.09
C PHE A 9 -20.30 -30.13 -36.94
N LEU A 10 -19.48 -30.68 -37.84
CA LEU A 10 -18.03 -30.48 -37.82
C LEU A 10 -17.65 -29.01 -38.01
N VAL A 11 -18.30 -28.30 -38.92
CA VAL A 11 -18.04 -26.86 -39.15
C VAL A 11 -18.37 -26.04 -37.89
N ILE A 12 -19.47 -26.35 -37.21
CA ILE A 12 -19.83 -25.69 -35.95
C ILE A 12 -18.79 -25.95 -34.87
N GLN A 13 -18.30 -27.19 -34.74
CA GLN A 13 -17.26 -27.52 -33.76
C GLN A 13 -15.96 -26.75 -34.02
N ILE A 14 -15.54 -26.67 -35.29
CA ILE A 14 -14.35 -25.88 -35.69
C ILE A 14 -14.55 -24.40 -35.39
N PHE A 15 -15.75 -23.87 -35.62
CA PHE A 15 -16.08 -22.47 -35.32
C PHE A 15 -16.02 -22.18 -33.82
N VAL A 16 -16.60 -23.04 -32.98
CA VAL A 16 -16.54 -22.93 -31.52
C VAL A 16 -15.09 -22.97 -31.02
N LEU A 17 -14.28 -23.87 -31.60
CA LEU A 17 -12.87 -24.00 -31.24
C LEU A 17 -12.06 -22.75 -31.60
N LEU A 18 -12.38 -22.11 -32.73
CA LEU A 18 -11.80 -20.83 -33.12
C LEU A 18 -12.20 -19.71 -32.15
N CYS A 19 -13.46 -19.61 -31.76
CA CYS A 19 -13.92 -18.62 -30.77
C CYS A 19 -13.18 -18.79 -29.43
N LEU A 20 -13.06 -20.01 -28.93
CA LEU A 20 -12.33 -20.31 -27.69
C LEU A 20 -10.85 -19.92 -27.76
N SER A 21 -10.21 -20.09 -28.93
CA SER A 21 -8.81 -19.71 -29.11
C SER A 21 -8.62 -18.18 -29.03
N LEU A 22 -9.53 -17.41 -29.61
CA LEU A 22 -9.49 -15.94 -29.57
C LEU A 22 -9.73 -15.41 -28.16
N ASP A 23 -10.69 -15.97 -27.42
CA ASP A 23 -10.93 -15.59 -26.04
C ASP A 23 -9.75 -15.94 -25.13
N THR A 24 -9.09 -17.08 -25.37
CA THR A 24 -7.87 -17.45 -24.63
C THR A 24 -6.76 -16.43 -24.81
N VAL A 25 -6.55 -15.92 -26.04
CA VAL A 25 -5.56 -14.88 -26.32
C VAL A 25 -5.93 -13.57 -25.63
N LYS A 26 -7.21 -13.16 -25.69
CA LYS A 26 -7.68 -11.94 -25.02
C LYS A 26 -7.48 -12.00 -23.51
N ILE A 27 -7.89 -13.11 -22.87
CA ILE A 27 -7.75 -13.30 -21.43
C ILE A 27 -6.28 -13.28 -21.02
N ARG A 28 -5.40 -13.96 -21.78
CA ARG A 28 -3.96 -13.95 -21.52
C ARG A 28 -3.37 -12.54 -21.59
N TRP A 29 -3.79 -11.75 -22.57
CA TRP A 29 -3.34 -10.37 -22.71
C TRP A 29 -3.81 -9.50 -21.53
N GLN A 30 -5.10 -9.57 -21.18
CA GLN A 30 -5.66 -8.85 -20.03
C GLN A 30 -4.99 -9.25 -18.72
N LEU A 31 -4.75 -10.54 -18.52
CA LEU A 31 -4.09 -11.06 -17.33
C LEU A 31 -2.66 -10.52 -17.20
N SER A 32 -1.91 -10.46 -18.31
CA SER A 32 -0.55 -9.91 -18.31
C SER A 32 -0.53 -8.44 -17.89
N GLN A 33 -1.50 -7.65 -18.38
CA GLN A 33 -1.64 -6.24 -18.01
C GLN A 33 -2.00 -6.08 -16.52
N GLU A 34 -2.89 -6.92 -16.01
CA GLU A 34 -3.27 -6.89 -14.60
C GLU A 34 -2.08 -7.25 -13.70
N PHE A 35 -1.26 -8.24 -14.07
CA PHE A 35 -0.06 -8.59 -13.31
C PHE A 35 0.94 -7.42 -13.23
N GLU A 36 1.19 -6.75 -14.35
CA GLU A 36 2.07 -5.58 -14.39
C GLU A 36 1.52 -4.44 -13.51
N ASN A 37 0.20 -4.21 -13.55
CA ASN A 37 -0.47 -3.23 -12.70
C ASN A 37 -0.36 -3.56 -11.21
N GLN A 38 -0.50 -4.84 -10.84
CA GLN A 38 -0.33 -5.29 -9.44
C GLN A 38 1.10 -5.06 -8.93
N GLU A 39 2.12 -5.33 -9.77
CA GLU A 39 3.52 -5.04 -9.42
C GLU A 39 3.75 -3.54 -9.23
N TYR A 40 3.23 -2.73 -10.15
CA TYR A 40 3.30 -1.26 -10.04
C TYR A 40 2.62 -0.75 -8.76
N LEU A 41 1.44 -1.27 -8.42
CA LEU A 41 0.71 -0.91 -7.21
C LEU A 41 1.51 -1.27 -5.95
N LYS A 42 2.12 -2.45 -5.92
CA LYS A 42 2.97 -2.91 -4.81
C LYS A 42 4.19 -2.02 -4.62
N ILE A 43 4.87 -1.65 -5.70
CA ILE A 43 6.02 -0.75 -5.64
C ILE A 43 5.60 0.63 -5.11
N THR A 44 4.47 1.15 -5.60
CA THR A 44 3.94 2.45 -5.18
C THR A 44 3.54 2.44 -3.71
N LEU A 45 2.92 1.35 -3.24
CA LEU A 45 2.55 1.18 -1.84
C LEU A 45 3.77 1.17 -0.92
N ASN A 46 4.84 0.45 -1.29
CA ASN A 46 6.06 0.41 -0.50
C ASN A 46 6.71 1.80 -0.38
N LYS A 47 6.78 2.56 -1.48
CA LYS A 47 7.29 3.93 -1.48
C LYS A 47 6.45 4.85 -0.58
N LEU A 48 5.12 4.71 -0.63
CA LEU A 48 4.22 5.49 0.22
C LEU A 48 4.44 5.18 1.71
N LEU A 49 4.64 3.90 2.05
CA LEU A 49 4.91 3.46 3.42
C LEU A 49 6.24 4.03 3.93
N GLU A 50 7.28 3.99 3.11
CA GLU A 50 8.58 4.58 3.42
C GLU A 50 8.47 6.08 3.73
N ILE A 51 7.78 6.84 2.86
CA ILE A 51 7.53 8.27 3.08
C ILE A 51 6.74 8.50 4.37
N ASN A 52 5.73 7.68 4.64
CA ASN A 52 4.92 7.78 5.86
C ASN A 52 5.79 7.59 7.12
N LEU A 53 6.64 6.57 7.13
CA LEU A 53 7.58 6.33 8.24
C LEU A 53 8.57 7.48 8.41
N HIS A 54 9.08 8.02 7.31
CA HIS A 54 9.99 9.17 7.35
C HIS A 54 9.29 10.38 8.00
N LEU A 55 8.12 10.77 7.49
CA LEU A 55 7.34 11.90 8.01
C LEU A 55 6.97 11.71 9.49
N LYS A 56 6.59 10.50 9.89
CA LYS A 56 6.29 10.18 11.29
C LYS A 56 7.53 10.34 12.16
N THR A 57 8.68 9.88 11.69
CA THR A 57 9.96 10.02 12.41
C THR A 57 10.37 11.48 12.52
N GLU A 58 10.27 12.26 11.45
CA GLU A 58 10.52 13.70 11.47
C GLU A 58 9.58 14.41 12.44
N HIS A 59 8.30 14.05 12.44
CA HIS A 59 7.31 14.62 13.35
C HIS A 59 7.68 14.38 14.81
N TYR A 60 8.01 13.14 15.20
CA TYR A 60 8.47 12.85 16.56
C TYR A 60 9.81 13.50 16.89
N HIS A 61 10.71 13.60 15.92
CA HIS A 61 12.00 14.25 16.11
C HIS A 61 11.82 15.75 16.41
N LEU A 62 10.97 16.44 15.66
CA LEU A 62 10.64 17.85 15.86
C LEU A 62 9.86 18.08 17.16
N ASN A 63 8.90 17.21 17.45
CA ASN A 63 8.07 17.29 18.66
C ASN A 63 8.66 16.53 19.86
N SER A 64 9.97 16.27 19.86
CA SER A 64 10.61 15.62 21.00
C SER A 64 10.55 16.55 22.22
N PRO A 65 10.26 16.02 23.43
CA PRO A 65 10.09 16.83 24.63
C PRO A 65 11.33 17.70 24.91
N ALA A 66 12.52 17.17 24.66
CA ALA A 66 13.77 17.93 24.78
C ALA A 66 13.86 19.14 23.82
N LYS A 67 13.39 19.01 22.57
CA LYS A 67 13.33 20.16 21.64
C LYS A 67 12.24 21.15 22.04
N ILE A 68 11.10 20.65 22.50
CA ILE A 68 9.99 21.49 22.97
C ILE A 68 10.42 22.30 24.19
N GLU A 69 11.05 21.66 25.19
CA GLU A 69 11.59 22.31 26.38
C GLU A 69 12.66 23.33 26.03
N ARG A 70 13.60 22.96 25.14
CA ARG A 70 14.64 23.88 24.67
C ARG A 70 14.04 25.08 23.95
N HIS A 71 13.08 24.87 23.05
CA HIS A 71 12.38 25.95 22.36
C HIS A 71 11.58 26.83 23.33
N ALA A 72 10.89 26.25 24.31
CA ALA A 72 10.17 27.00 25.33
C ALA A 72 11.10 27.83 26.22
N LYS A 73 12.29 27.31 26.56
CA LYS A 73 13.28 28.01 27.38
C LYS A 73 14.01 29.11 26.61
N GLU A 74 14.46 28.82 25.38
CA GLU A 74 15.26 29.73 24.57
C GLU A 74 14.40 30.80 23.86
N ASN A 75 13.25 30.43 23.28
CA ASN A 75 12.43 31.35 22.49
C ASN A 75 11.29 32.00 23.28
N LEU A 76 10.71 31.30 24.27
CA LEU A 76 9.58 31.80 25.06
C LEU A 76 9.99 32.29 26.45
N GLY A 77 11.26 32.10 26.84
CA GLY A 77 11.79 32.51 28.14
C GLY A 77 11.18 31.77 29.33
N MET A 78 10.64 30.57 29.12
CA MET A 78 9.99 29.79 30.19
C MET A 78 11.01 29.27 31.21
N ILE A 79 10.62 29.27 32.49
CA ILE A 79 11.45 28.84 33.63
C ILE A 79 10.90 27.53 34.19
N GLU A 80 11.78 26.57 34.46
CA GLU A 80 11.40 25.26 35.01
C GLU A 80 11.05 25.37 36.50
N ILE A 81 9.85 24.90 36.88
CA ILE A 81 9.39 24.89 38.27
C ILE A 81 9.53 23.46 38.80
N LYS A 82 10.57 23.19 39.60
CA LYS A 82 10.67 21.94 40.38
C LYS A 82 9.86 22.07 41.66
N LYS A 83 8.97 21.09 41.91
CA LYS A 83 8.33 20.91 43.21
C LYS A 83 9.22 20.01 44.08
N ASP A 84 9.72 20.56 45.17
CA ASP A 84 10.39 19.76 46.20
C ASP A 84 9.34 19.07 47.07
N TYR A 85 9.34 17.74 47.05
CA TYR A 85 8.51 16.94 47.95
C TYR A 85 9.32 16.69 49.24
N LEU A 86 8.92 17.33 50.33
CA LEU A 86 9.54 17.13 51.63
C LEU A 86 8.92 15.88 52.27
N ILE A 87 9.65 14.76 52.18
CA ILE A 87 9.23 13.48 52.78
C ILE A 87 9.66 13.51 54.25
N VAL A 88 8.71 13.73 55.15
CA VAL A 88 8.91 13.61 56.60
C VAL A 88 8.68 12.15 56.98
N TYR A 89 9.71 11.47 57.49
CA TYR A 89 9.55 10.17 58.12
C TYR A 89 9.15 10.37 59.59
N GLU A 90 8.00 9.84 59.97
CA GLU A 90 7.54 9.80 61.36
C GLU A 90 8.26 8.65 62.07
N ASN A 91 8.97 8.98 63.16
CA ASN A 91 9.85 8.10 63.91
C ASN A 91 9.17 7.52 65.14
#